data_AF-A0A9X3B1C4-F1
#
_entry.id   AF-A0A9X3B1C4-F1
#
_cell.length_a   1.000
_cell.length_b   1.000
_cell.length_c   1.000
_cell.angle_alpha   90.00
_cell.angle_beta   90.00
_cell.angle_gamma   90.00
#
_symmetry.space_group_name_H-M   'P 1'
#
loop_
_entity.id
_entity.type
_entity.pdbx_description
1 polymer ?
#
loop_
_entity_poly.entity_id
_entity_poly.type
_entity_poly.pdbx_seq_one_letter_code
_entity_poly.pdbx_strand_id
1 'polypeptide(L)'
;MLLANPLMFGERVRELRRAKGYSQAILAHRAKCSRKTIIDLEAGENVSLYTSFRVLTALGMALEIVDNRIDLKSLADLVEHDE
;
A
#
# COMPACT_ATOMS: atom_id res chain seq x y z
N MET A 1 -8.83 2.94 -1.45
CA MET A 1 -8.90 1.49 -1.15
C MET A 1 -8.42 1.29 0.27
N LEU A 2 -9.17 0.55 1.08
CA LEU A 2 -8.74 0.17 2.44
C LEU A 2 -7.88 -1.10 2.35
N LEU A 3 -6.72 -1.10 3.03
CA LEU A 3 -5.79 -2.23 3.08
C LEU A 3 -5.94 -2.89 4.45
N ALA A 4 -6.85 -3.86 4.56
CA ALA A 4 -7.25 -4.44 5.84
C ALA A 4 -6.34 -5.58 6.33
N ASN A 5 -5.46 -6.12 5.46
CA ASN A 5 -4.56 -7.22 5.80
C ASN A 5 -3.28 -7.21 4.93
N PRO A 6 -2.25 -8.00 5.31
CA PRO A 6 -0.99 -8.06 4.58
C PRO A 6 -1.09 -8.52 3.12
N LEU A 7 -2.03 -9.42 2.79
CA LEU A 7 -2.23 -9.90 1.42
C LEU A 7 -2.71 -8.76 0.51
N MET A 8 -3.75 -8.03 0.93
CA MET A 8 -4.25 -6.86 0.20
C MET A 8 -3.17 -5.77 0.06
N PHE A 9 -2.36 -5.57 1.10
CA PHE A 9 -1.23 -4.65 1.03
C PHE A 9 -0.20 -5.11 -0.02
N GLY A 10 0.18 -6.39 -0.03
CA GLY A 10 1.11 -6.98 -0.98
C GLY A 10 0.62 -6.90 -2.43
N GLU A 11 -0.66 -7.21 -2.67
CA GLU A 11 -1.31 -7.06 -3.97
C GLU A 11 -1.28 -5.61 -4.45
N ARG A 12 -1.59 -4.65 -3.57
CA ARG A 12 -1.55 -3.23 -3.91
C ARG A 12 -0.13 -2.77 -4.26
N VAL A 13 0.87 -3.23 -3.52
CA VAL A 13 2.29 -2.99 -3.83
C VAL A 13 2.65 -3.54 -5.21
N ARG A 14 2.19 -4.75 -5.55
CA ARG A 14 2.43 -5.38 -6.86
C ARG A 14 1.81 -4.57 -8.00
N GLU A 15 0.58 -4.11 -7.84
CA GLU A 15 -0.11 -3.26 -8.82
C GLU A 15 0.66 -1.96 -9.07
N LEU A 16 1.01 -1.25 -8.00
CA LEU A 16 1.76 0.01 -8.07
C LEU A 16 3.14 -0.18 -8.71
N ARG A 17 3.83 -1.27 -8.37
CA ARG A 17 5.10 -1.63 -9.01
C ARG A 17 4.93 -1.83 -10.52
N ARG A 18 3.91 -2.58 -10.94
CA ARG A 18 3.62 -2.86 -12.36
C ARG A 18 3.23 -1.58 -13.11
N ALA A 19 2.42 -0.71 -12.50
CA ALA A 19 2.03 0.58 -13.08
C ALA A 19 3.24 1.49 -13.33
N LYS A 20 4.31 1.37 -12.52
CA LYS A 20 5.59 2.06 -12.74
C LYS A 20 6.54 1.36 -13.73
N GLY A 21 6.14 0.21 -14.30
CA GLY A 21 7.00 -0.58 -15.18
C GLY A 21 8.19 -1.23 -14.48
N TYR A 22 8.15 -1.35 -13.14
CA TYR A 22 9.28 -1.91 -12.38
C TYR A 22 9.19 -3.44 -12.31
N SER A 23 10.30 -4.13 -12.56
CA SER A 23 10.44 -5.52 -12.14
C SER A 23 10.61 -5.61 -10.61
N GLN A 24 10.42 -6.79 -10.03
CA GLN A 24 10.68 -6.99 -8.59
C GLN A 24 12.14 -6.69 -8.22
N ALA A 25 13.10 -7.03 -9.09
CA ALA A 25 14.51 -6.73 -8.89
C ALA A 25 14.79 -5.22 -8.88
N ILE A 26 14.14 -4.48 -9.80
CA ILE A 26 14.25 -3.03 -9.88
C ILE A 26 13.69 -2.36 -8.61
N LEU A 27 12.52 -2.80 -8.14
CA LEU A 27 11.94 -2.28 -6.90
C LEU A 27 12.82 -2.61 -5.69
N ALA A 28 13.32 -3.85 -5.60
CA ALA A 28 14.22 -4.29 -4.53
C ALA A 28 15.47 -3.42 -4.45
N HIS A 29 16.10 -3.12 -5.59
CA HIS A 29 17.25 -2.23 -5.67
C HIS A 29 16.92 -0.82 -5.16
N ARG A 30 15.82 -0.22 -5.62
CA ARG A 30 15.38 1.11 -5.16
C ARG A 30 15.04 1.15 -3.67
N ALA A 31 14.40 0.09 -3.18
CA ALA A 31 14.08 -0.08 -1.76
C ALA A 31 15.27 -0.61 -0.95
N LYS A 32 16.47 -0.79 -1.54
CA LYS A 32 17.68 -1.43 -1.01
C LYS A 32 17.40 -2.66 -0.11
N CYS A 33 16.59 -3.59 -0.62
CA CYS A 33 16.32 -4.89 0.00
C CYS A 33 16.60 -6.01 -0.99
N SER A 34 16.43 -7.26 -0.56
CA SER A 34 16.58 -8.40 -1.47
C SER A 34 15.39 -8.51 -2.41
N ARG A 35 15.58 -9.12 -3.60
CA ARG A 35 14.47 -9.47 -4.50
C ARG A 35 13.46 -10.40 -3.82
N LYS A 36 13.94 -11.36 -3.01
CA LYS A 36 13.08 -12.28 -2.25
C LYS A 36 12.17 -11.52 -1.29
N THR A 37 12.66 -10.47 -0.64
CA THR A 37 11.84 -9.61 0.22
C THR A 37 10.68 -8.96 -0.53
N ILE A 38 10.86 -8.55 -1.79
CA ILE A 38 9.75 -8.04 -2.61
C ILE A 38 8.77 -9.16 -2.99
N ILE A 39 9.26 -10.37 -3.28
CA ILE A 39 8.40 -11.53 -3.57
C ILE A 39 7.53 -11.86 -2.36
N ASP A 40 8.15 -11.98 -1.19
CA ASP A 40 7.50 -12.30 0.08
C ASP A 40 6.49 -11.19 0.44
N LEU A 41 6.87 -9.91 0.31
CA LEU A 41 5.97 -8.78 0.53
C LEU A 41 4.73 -8.81 -0.37
N GLU A 42 4.92 -9.04 -1.68
CA GLU A 42 3.80 -9.12 -2.63
C GLU A 42 2.93 -10.36 -2.46
N ALA A 43 3.41 -11.36 -1.71
CA ALA A 43 2.65 -12.55 -1.33
C ALA A 43 1.93 -12.37 0.03
N GLY A 44 2.13 -11.25 0.72
CA GLY A 44 1.56 -11.01 2.05
C GLY A 44 2.30 -11.72 3.19
N GLU A 45 3.51 -12.22 2.93
CA GLU A 45 4.34 -12.89 3.93
C GLU A 45 4.93 -11.89 4.93
N ASN A 46 5.51 -12.43 6.01
CA ASN A 46 6.09 -11.61 7.06
C ASN A 46 7.34 -10.84 6.57
N VAL A 47 7.17 -9.54 6.39
CA VAL A 47 8.24 -8.58 6.06
C VAL A 47 8.21 -7.47 7.09
N SER A 48 9.39 -7.06 7.55
CA SER A 48 9.49 -6.04 8.59
C SER A 48 8.85 -4.72 8.14
N LEU A 49 8.11 -4.08 9.04
CA LEU A 49 7.43 -2.80 8.79
C LEU A 49 8.39 -1.74 8.23
N TYR A 50 9.61 -1.67 8.76
CA TYR A 50 10.68 -0.80 8.25
C TYR A 50 10.96 -1.02 6.76
N THR A 51 11.04 -2.27 6.32
CA THR A 51 11.26 -2.59 4.91
C THR A 51 10.04 -2.24 4.07
N SER A 52 8.83 -2.49 4.57
CA SER A 52 7.58 -2.09 3.91
C SER A 52 7.53 -0.59 3.64
N PHE A 53 7.93 0.26 4.60
CA PHE A 53 8.02 1.71 4.38
C PHE A 53 9.06 2.08 3.31
N ARG A 54 10.22 1.43 3.28
CA ARG A 54 11.22 1.66 2.21
C ARG A 54 10.70 1.29 0.84
N VAL A 55 9.89 0.24 0.73
CA VAL A 55 9.23 -0.15 -0.51
C VAL A 55 8.18 0.89 -0.92
N LEU A 56 7.35 1.37 0.01
CA LEU A 56 6.40 2.46 -0.25
C LEU A 56 7.11 3.72 -0.74
N THR A 57 8.18 4.17 -0.07
CA THR A 57 8.99 5.32 -0.50
C THR A 57 9.61 5.09 -1.88
N ALA A 58 10.12 3.89 -2.18
CA ALA A 58 10.67 3.56 -3.49
C ALA A 58 9.61 3.57 -4.62
N LEU A 59 8.34 3.33 -4.26
CA LEU A 59 7.19 3.50 -5.13
C LEU A 59 6.65 4.95 -5.13
N GLY A 60 7.21 5.86 -4.34
CA GLY A 60 6.71 7.24 -4.20
C GLY A 60 5.35 7.32 -3.51
N MET A 61 5.07 6.37 -2.61
CA MET A 61 3.82 6.25 -1.87
C MET A 61 4.06 6.61 -0.39
N ALA A 62 3.00 7.08 0.26
CA ALA A 62 2.93 7.28 1.70
C ALA A 62 1.86 6.37 2.31
N LEU A 63 1.94 6.14 3.62
CA LEU A 63 0.90 5.46 4.39
C LEU A 63 0.13 6.50 5.20
N GLU A 64 -1.19 6.47 5.08
CA GLU A 64 -2.12 7.22 5.93
C GLU A 64 -2.90 6.22 6.78
N ILE A 65 -3.10 6.54 8.06
CA ILE A 65 -3.90 5.74 8.98
C ILE A 65 -5.25 6.43 9.12
N VAL A 66 -6.31 5.75 8.71
CA VAL A 66 -7.69 6.25 8.71
C VAL A 66 -8.59 5.32 9.52
N ASP A 67 -9.78 5.80 9.88
CA ASP A 67 -10.81 4.93 10.48
C ASP A 67 -11.26 3.88 9.45
N ASN A 68 -11.47 2.63 9.90
CA ASN A 68 -11.95 1.55 9.04
C ASN A 68 -13.48 1.58 8.85
N ARG A 69 -14.19 2.42 9.61
CA ARG A 69 -15.61 2.68 9.40
C ARG A 69 -15.76 3.52 8.14
N ILE A 70 -16.47 3.00 7.15
CA ILE A 70 -16.99 3.82 6.06
C ILE A 70 -17.88 4.87 6.74
N ASP A 71 -17.42 6.10 6.75
CA ASP A 71 -18.07 7.15 7.51
C ASP A 71 -19.42 7.50 6.87
N LEU A 72 -20.49 6.96 7.44
CA LEU A 72 -21.86 7.37 7.13
C LEU A 72 -22.11 8.84 7.51
N LYS A 73 -21.26 9.49 8.32
CA LYS A 73 -21.39 10.93 8.58
C LYS A 73 -20.99 11.78 7.38
N SER A 74 -20.05 11.32 6.56
CA SER A 74 -19.75 11.97 5.27
C SER A 74 -20.95 11.99 4.32
N LEU A 75 -21.94 11.10 4.49
CA LEU A 75 -23.23 11.18 3.79
C LEU A 75 -24.21 12.15 4.46
N ALA A 76 -24.19 12.28 5.79
CA ALA A 76 -25.02 13.26 6.51
C ALA A 76 -24.58 14.70 6.20
N ASP A 77 -23.27 14.95 6.15
CA ASP A 77 -22.70 16.27 5.79
C ASP A 77 -23.01 16.67 4.33
N LEU A 78 -23.31 15.70 3.44
CA LEU A 78 -23.77 15.95 2.07
C LEU A 78 -25.29 16.19 1.97
N VAL A 79 -26.07 15.75 2.96
CA VAL A 79 -27.54 15.93 3.00
C VAL A 79 -27.92 17.24 3.71
N GLU A 80 -27.08 17.72 4.64
CA GLU A 80 -27.31 18.97 5.39
C GLU A 80 -26.91 20.25 4.64
N HIS A 81 -26.49 20.17 3.36
CA HIS A 81 -26.17 21.34 2.53
C HIS A 81 -27.23 21.69 1.48
N ASP A 82 -28.39 21.03 1.49
CA ASP A 82 -29.53 21.28 0.59
C ASP A 82 -30.68 22.08 1.24
N GLU A 83 -30.49 22.71 2.41
CA GLU A 83 -31.44 23.69 3.00
C GLU A 83 -31.00 25.16 2.82
#